data_AF-A0A3A9ALZ8-F1
#
_entry.id   AF-A0A3A9ALZ8-F1
#
_cell.length_a   1.000
_cell.length_b   1.000
_cell.length_c   1.000
_cell.angle_alpha   90.00
_cell.angle_beta   90.00
_cell.angle_gamma   90.00
#
_symmetry.space_group_name_H-M   'P 1'
#
loop_
_entity.id
_entity.type
_entity.pdbx_description
1 polymer ?
#
loop_
_entity_poly.entity_id
_entity_poly.type
_entity_poly.pdbx_seq_one_letter_code
_entity_poly.pdbx_strand_id
1 'polypeptide(L)'
;MLNKCRKAAEEKWKDPRICWKGNVKTNVSRMQLLYISERFPEYFSFEMVEKGKKGKYVPMTEQAQYKYLIDVRGYSWTDRVKVLFHLGRPVFLVDRPYKE
;
A
#
# COMPACT_ATOMS: atom_id res chain seq x y z
N MET A 1 16.03 4.93 -4.24
CA MET A 1 14.58 4.81 -3.96
C MET A 1 14.23 5.28 -2.55
N LEU A 2 14.89 4.79 -1.50
CA LEU A 2 14.58 5.14 -0.10
C LEU A 2 14.71 6.65 0.21
N ASN A 3 15.74 7.34 -0.28
CA ASN A 3 15.87 8.80 -0.09
C ASN A 3 14.68 9.57 -0.65
N LYS A 4 14.09 9.10 -1.76
CA LYS A 4 12.87 9.71 -2.33
C LYS A 4 11.64 9.46 -1.44
N CYS A 5 11.57 8.30 -0.79
CA CYS A 5 10.49 7.99 0.17
C CYS A 5 10.60 8.85 1.43
N ARG A 6 11.80 8.99 1.99
CA ARG A 6 12.07 9.84 3.16
C ARG A 6 11.76 11.30 2.86
N LYS A 7 12.17 11.81 1.70
CA LYS A 7 11.81 13.17 1.25
C LYS A 7 10.29 13.34 1.10
N ALA A 8 9.59 12.35 0.54
CA ALA A 8 8.13 12.41 0.44
C ALA A 8 7.44 12.34 1.81
N ALA A 9 8.06 11.71 2.81
CA ALA A 9 7.55 11.60 4.17
C ALA A 9 7.50 12.95 4.91
N GLU A 10 8.40 13.87 4.55
CA GLU A 10 8.51 15.23 5.12
C GLU A 10 7.27 16.08 4.78
N GLU A 11 6.61 15.81 3.65
CA GLU A 11 5.36 16.46 3.29
C GLU A 11 4.22 15.98 4.20
N LYS A 12 3.28 16.87 4.54
CA LYS A 12 2.05 16.49 5.24
C LYS A 12 1.17 15.64 4.32
N TRP A 13 0.58 14.58 4.87
CA TRP A 13 -0.46 13.82 4.16
C TRP A 13 -1.65 14.74 3.82
N LYS A 14 -2.33 14.40 2.72
CA LYS A 14 -3.46 15.14 2.15
C LYS A 14 -4.75 14.33 2.17
N ASP A 15 -4.64 13.00 2.22
CA ASP A 15 -5.77 12.08 2.23
C ASP A 15 -5.79 11.28 3.56
N PRO A 16 -6.87 11.35 4.36
CA PRO A 16 -6.92 10.67 5.65
C PRO A 16 -7.13 9.15 5.56
N ARG A 17 -7.38 8.60 4.36
CA ARG A 17 -7.69 7.18 4.15
C ARG A 17 -6.49 6.25 4.28
N ILE A 18 -6.78 4.97 4.42
CA ILE A 18 -5.82 3.86 4.37
C ILE A 18 -5.56 3.50 2.91
N CYS A 19 -4.30 3.59 2.49
CA CYS A 19 -3.92 3.32 1.11
C CYS A 19 -3.26 1.95 0.94
N TRP A 20 -3.63 1.28 -0.15
CA TRP A 20 -2.88 0.16 -0.72
C TRP A 20 -3.06 0.14 -2.23
N LYS A 21 -1.99 -0.24 -2.93
CA LYS A 21 -1.98 -0.39 -4.39
C LYS A 21 -1.21 -1.64 -4.77
N GLY A 22 -1.77 -2.53 -5.58
CA GLY A 22 -1.04 -3.74 -5.96
C GLY A 22 -1.87 -4.80 -6.65
N ASN A 23 -1.22 -5.92 -6.95
CA ASN A 23 -1.90 -7.05 -7.59
C ASN A 23 -2.62 -7.90 -6.53
N VAL A 24 -3.96 -7.88 -6.58
CA VAL A 24 -4.85 -8.61 -5.68
C VAL A 24 -4.85 -10.12 -5.93
N LYS A 25 -4.51 -10.56 -7.14
CA LYS A 25 -4.52 -11.98 -7.54
C LYS A 25 -3.42 -12.82 -6.89
N THR A 26 -2.55 -12.19 -6.08
CA THR A 26 -1.40 -12.84 -5.45
C THR A 26 -1.68 -13.37 -4.05
N ASN A 27 -2.81 -13.00 -3.43
CA ASN A 27 -3.20 -13.47 -2.10
C ASN A 27 -4.69 -13.24 -1.84
N VAL A 28 -5.39 -14.22 -1.26
CA VAL A 28 -6.83 -14.12 -0.95
C VAL A 28 -7.18 -12.95 -0.02
N SER A 29 -6.31 -12.60 0.94
CA SER A 29 -6.53 -11.47 1.84
C SER A 29 -6.49 -10.12 1.12
N ARG A 30 -5.79 -10.03 -0.02
CA ARG A 30 -5.82 -8.82 -0.87
C ARG A 30 -7.16 -8.66 -1.58
N MET A 31 -7.78 -9.77 -2.00
CA MET A 31 -9.14 -9.77 -2.53
C MET A 31 -10.16 -9.37 -1.46
N GLN A 32 -10.03 -9.91 -0.24
CA GLN A 32 -10.89 -9.53 0.89
C GLN A 32 -10.80 -8.02 1.20
N LEU A 33 -9.59 -7.46 1.20
CA LEU A 33 -9.41 -6.02 1.40
C LEU A 33 -9.98 -5.17 0.26
N LEU A 34 -9.93 -5.66 -0.99
CA LEU A 34 -10.61 -4.98 -2.10
C LEU A 34 -12.11 -4.88 -1.81
N TYR A 35 -12.77 -5.98 -1.44
CA TYR A 35 -14.20 -5.96 -1.09
C TYR A 35 -14.51 -5.06 0.11
N ILE A 36 -13.65 -5.05 1.14
CA ILE A 36 -13.80 -4.13 2.28
C ILE A 36 -13.68 -2.68 1.81
N SER A 37 -12.72 -2.38 0.94
CA SER A 37 -12.51 -1.02 0.44
C SER A 37 -13.64 -0.50 -0.44
N GLU A 38 -14.27 -1.38 -1.23
CA GLU A 38 -15.44 -1.06 -2.03
C GLU A 38 -16.66 -0.75 -1.15
N ARG A 39 -16.78 -1.43 -0.01
CA ARG A 39 -17.86 -1.19 0.97
C ARG A 39 -17.64 0.04 1.84
N PHE A 40 -16.39 0.44 2.04
CA PHE A 40 -15.99 1.52 2.96
C PHE A 40 -15.02 2.52 2.28
N PRO A 41 -15.40 3.13 1.14
CA PRO A 41 -14.51 3.98 0.34
C PRO A 41 -14.07 5.28 1.04
N GLU A 42 -14.77 5.69 2.09
CA GLU A 42 -14.43 6.82 2.95
C GLU A 42 -13.25 6.52 3.88
N TYR A 43 -12.95 5.25 4.14
CA TYR A 43 -11.84 4.81 4.97
C TYR A 43 -10.67 4.25 4.14
N PHE A 44 -10.93 3.74 2.93
CA PHE A 44 -9.94 3.05 2.12
C PHE A 44 -9.76 3.69 0.74
N SER A 45 -8.50 3.78 0.31
CA SER A 45 -8.11 4.08 -1.06
C SER A 45 -7.32 2.89 -1.59
N PHE A 46 -8.02 1.92 -2.17
CA PHE A 46 -7.45 0.67 -2.63
C PHE A 46 -7.44 0.62 -4.16
N GLU A 47 -6.29 0.35 -4.76
CA GLU A 47 -6.14 0.31 -6.22
C GLU A 47 -5.55 -1.01 -6.68
N MET A 48 -6.29 -1.74 -7.52
CA MET A 48 -5.78 -2.94 -8.18
C MET A 48 -4.84 -2.55 -9.33
N VAL A 49 -3.62 -3.08 -9.29
CA VAL A 49 -2.64 -2.95 -10.39
C VAL A 49 -2.50 -4.30 -11.09
N GLU A 50 -2.96 -4.38 -12.34
CA GLU A 50 -2.80 -5.57 -13.19
C GLU A 50 -1.50 -5.50 -13.99
N LYS A 51 -0.70 -6.58 -13.96
CA LYS A 51 0.53 -6.72 -14.75
C LYS A 51 0.15 -6.86 -16.24
N GLY A 52 0.64 -5.96 -17.10
CA GLY A 52 0.46 -6.05 -18.55
C GLY A 52 -0.55 -5.07 -19.17
N LYS A 53 -1.45 -4.47 -18.37
CA LYS A 53 -2.10 -3.22 -18.79
C LYS A 53 -1.05 -2.12 -18.68
N LYS A 54 -0.91 -1.28 -19.71
CA LYS A 54 -0.13 -0.01 -19.67
C LYS A 54 -0.80 0.98 -18.71
N GLY A 55 -1.01 0.58 -17.46
CA GLY A 55 -1.40 1.47 -16.39
C GLY A 55 -0.24 2.43 -16.12
N LYS A 56 -0.59 3.67 -15.79
CA LYS A 56 0.38 4.67 -15.35
C LYS A 56 1.16 4.08 -14.18
N TYR A 57 2.48 3.90 -14.32
CA TYR A 57 3.33 3.52 -13.21
C TYR A 57 3.17 4.59 -12.12
N VAL A 58 2.56 4.22 -10.99
CA VAL A 58 2.43 5.07 -9.82
C VAL A 58 3.62 4.77 -8.90
N PRO A 59 4.56 5.71 -8.72
CA PRO A 59 5.68 5.53 -7.80
C PRO A 59 5.18 5.27 -6.38
N MET A 60 5.89 4.42 -5.64
CA MET A 60 5.60 4.16 -4.21
C MET A 60 5.56 5.45 -3.38
N THR A 61 6.34 6.46 -3.75
CA THR A 61 6.38 7.77 -3.08
C THR A 61 5.05 8.51 -3.09
N GLU A 62 4.19 8.28 -4.10
CA GLU A 62 2.86 8.89 -4.14
C GLU A 62 1.97 8.40 -2.99
N GLN A 63 2.27 7.23 -2.40
CA GLN A 63 1.50 6.73 -1.25
C GLN A 63 1.76 7.57 0.02
N ALA A 64 2.83 8.38 0.08
CA ALA A 64 3.06 9.28 1.20
C ALA A 64 1.96 10.36 1.35
N GLN A 65 1.18 10.63 0.31
CA GLN A 65 0.05 11.58 0.41
C GLN A 65 -1.08 11.07 1.30
N TYR A 66 -1.13 9.77 1.59
CA TYR A 66 -2.12 9.18 2.48
C TYR A 66 -1.65 9.17 3.92
N LYS A 67 -2.58 9.35 4.85
CA LYS A 67 -2.31 9.37 6.29
C LYS A 67 -1.88 8.01 6.79
N TYR A 68 -2.50 6.95 6.27
CA TYR A 68 -2.26 5.58 6.71
C TYR A 68 -1.94 4.69 5.52
N LEU A 69 -1.11 3.68 5.78
CA LEU A 69 -0.74 2.66 4.81
C LEU A 69 -1.12 1.29 5.38
N ILE A 70 -1.45 0.34 4.52
CA ILE A 70 -1.63 -1.06 4.91
C ILE A 70 -0.70 -1.93 4.07
N ASP A 71 -0.13 -2.96 4.67
CA ASP A 71 0.63 -3.97 3.96
C ASP A 71 0.04 -5.36 4.19
N VAL A 72 -0.12 -6.08 3.08
CA VAL A 72 -0.64 -7.45 3.03
C VAL A 72 0.28 -8.28 2.16
N ARG A 73 0.67 -9.45 2.66
CA ARG A 73 1.52 -10.41 1.95
C ARG A 73 1.00 -10.78 0.57
N GLY A 74 1.91 -11.15 -0.32
CA GLY A 74 1.58 -11.80 -1.59
C GLY A 74 1.60 -13.32 -1.45
N TYR A 75 2.21 -13.99 -2.43
CA TYR A 75 2.52 -15.41 -2.34
C TYR A 75 3.52 -15.71 -1.21
N SER A 76 4.53 -14.85 -1.06
CA SER A 76 5.61 -14.94 -0.07
C SER A 76 5.79 -13.61 0.69
N TRP A 77 6.94 -13.44 1.35
CA TRP A 77 7.37 -12.19 1.97
C TRP A 77 7.41 -11.03 0.94
N THR A 78 7.41 -9.78 1.41
CA THR A 78 7.34 -8.62 0.51
C THR A 78 8.25 -7.49 0.96
N ASP A 79 9.23 -7.17 0.11
CA ASP A 79 10.12 -6.00 0.25
C ASP A 79 9.39 -4.66 0.49
N ARG A 80 8.09 -4.62 0.17
CA ARG A 80 7.25 -3.43 0.30
C ARG A 80 7.23 -2.90 1.73
N VAL A 81 7.20 -3.75 2.75
CA VAL A 81 7.08 -3.32 4.17
C VAL A 81 8.19 -2.33 4.53
N LYS A 82 9.44 -2.69 4.23
CA LYS A 82 10.63 -1.86 4.52
C LYS A 82 10.53 -0.49 3.84
N VAL A 83 10.02 -0.46 2.61
CA VAL A 83 9.83 0.80 1.87
C VAL A 83 8.70 1.65 2.46
N LEU A 84 7.58 1.04 2.87
CA LEU A 84 6.45 1.77 3.46
C LEU A 84 6.83 2.50 4.74
N PHE A 85 7.67 1.89 5.59
CA PHE A 85 8.16 2.56 6.80
C PHE A 85 8.98 3.81 6.50
N HIS A 86 9.67 3.86 5.36
CA HIS A 86 10.39 5.06 4.94
C HIS A 86 9.50 6.19 4.40
N LEU A 87 8.19 5.97 4.25
CA LEU A 87 7.22 7.03 3.90
C LEU A 87 6.72 7.79 5.13
N GLY A 88 7.15 7.42 6.35
CA GLY A 88 6.81 8.15 7.59
C GLY A 88 5.32 8.23 7.86
N ARG A 89 4.59 7.15 7.57
CA ARG A 89 3.16 6.98 7.87
C ARG A 89 2.98 5.78 8.78
N PRO A 90 1.95 5.76 9.66
CA PRO A 90 1.55 4.54 10.33
C PRO A 90 1.21 3.46 9.30
N VAL A 91 1.77 2.27 9.50
CA VAL A 91 1.59 1.11 8.62
C VAL A 91 0.83 0.02 9.39
N PHE A 92 -0.36 -0.33 8.91
CA PHE A 92 -1.08 -1.52 9.36
C PHE A 92 -0.48 -2.75 8.69
N LEU A 93 0.10 -3.65 9.48
CA LEU A 93 0.62 -4.92 8.98
C LEU A 93 -0.45 -5.99 9.20
N VAL A 94 -1.02 -6.51 8.10
CA VAL A 94 -1.87 -7.70 8.19
C VAL A 94 -1.03 -8.90 8.57
N ASP A 95 -1.59 -9.74 9.44
CA ASP A 95 -0.90 -10.90 10.01
C ASP A 95 -0.34 -11.82 8.92
N ARG A 96 0.84 -12.37 9.19
CA ARG A 96 1.64 -13.07 8.19
C ARG A 96 2.51 -14.15 8.86
N PRO A 97 2.60 -15.36 8.26
CA PRO A 97 3.45 -16.41 8.79
C PRO A 97 4.94 -16.18 8.52
N TYR A 98 5.28 -15.40 7.49
CA TYR A 98 6.67 -15.08 7.14
C TYR A 98 7.05 -13.73 7.74
N LYS A 99 8.14 -13.71 8.52
CA LYS A 99 8.73 -12.51 9.13
C LYS A 99 10.06 -12.20 8.44
N GLU A 100 10.37 -10.92 8.31
CA GLU A 100 11.60 -10.39 7.69
C GLU A 100 12.65 -9.99 8.71
#